data_AF-A0A7C7YLM5-F1
#
_entry.id   AF-A0A7C7YLM5-F1
#
_cell.length_a   1.000
_cell.length_b   1.000
_cell.length_c   1.000
_cell.angle_alpha   90.00
_cell.angle_beta   90.00
_cell.angle_gamma   90.00
#
_symmetry.space_group_name_H-M   'P 1'
#
loop_
_entity.id
_entity.type
_entity.pdbx_description
1 polymer ?
#
loop_
_entity_poly.entity_id
_entity_poly.type
_entity_poly.pdbx_seq_one_letter_code
_entity_poly.pdbx_strand_id
1 'polypeptide(L)'
;MRWIRRAGMIALFLGLLVGGWAFAGKNLEPIEIDYLAGRLPGFALWKVLLAAGALGALAVWTPLTLSLLRLRLEVRRYRKENARMEVELKRLRPVSDSAGAGDESELGD
;
A
#
# COMPACT_ATOMS: atom_id res chain seq x y z
N MET A 1 -13.67 3.19 5.94
CA MET A 1 -12.20 3.23 6.15
C MET A 1 -11.36 3.63 4.93
N ARG A 2 -11.54 3.06 3.73
CA ARG A 2 -10.69 3.39 2.55
C ARG A 2 -10.72 4.86 2.11
N TRP A 3 -11.85 5.55 2.32
CA TRP A 3 -12.04 6.95 1.97
C TRP A 3 -11.36 7.92 2.94
N ILE A 4 -11.45 7.66 4.25
CA ILE A 4 -10.74 8.44 5.29
C ILE A 4 -9.22 8.37 5.08
N ARG A 5 -8.68 7.18 4.75
CA ARG A 5 -7.25 7.02 4.49
C ARG A 5 -6.80 7.77 3.23
N ARG A 6 -7.64 7.83 2.19
CA ARG A 6 -7.37 8.60 0.97
C ARG A 6 -7.44 10.11 1.24
N ALA A 7 -8.46 10.56 1.97
CA ALA A 7 -8.59 11.96 2.36
C ALA A 7 -7.39 12.43 3.22
N GLY A 8 -6.92 11.61 4.16
CA GLY A 8 -5.72 11.90 4.94
C GLY A 8 -4.45 12.02 4.10
N MET A 9 -4.24 11.12 3.12
CA MET A 9 -3.10 11.23 2.20
C MET A 9 -3.17 12.47 1.31
N ILE A 10 -4.37 12.82 0.82
CA ILE A 10 -4.60 14.01 0.00
C ILE A 10 -4.33 15.28 0.83
N ALA A 11 -4.85 15.34 2.06
CA ALA A 11 -4.60 16.46 2.97
C ALA A 11 -3.11 16.60 3.33
N LEU A 12 -2.41 15.49 3.56
CA LEU A 12 -0.97 15.49 3.79
C LEU A 12 -0.20 16.01 2.57
N PHE A 13 -0.55 15.56 1.38
CA PHE A 13 0.10 15.99 0.14
C PHE A 13 -0.14 17.48 -0.13
N LEU A 14 -1.38 17.96 0.00
CA LEU A 14 -1.71 19.38 -0.12
C LEU A 14 -1.02 20.22 0.96
N GLY A 15 -0.93 19.71 2.20
CA GLY A 15 -0.20 20.35 3.29
C GLY A 15 1.29 20.48 3.00
N LEU A 16 1.94 19.43 2.48
CA LEU A 16 3.34 19.49 2.04
C LEU A 16 3.52 20.44 0.86
N LEU A 17 2.60 20.44 -0.10
CA LEU A 17 2.68 21.27 -1.29
C LEU A 17 2.53 22.75 -0.94
N VAL A 18 1.48 23.11 -0.21
CA VAL A 18 1.21 24.50 0.19
C VAL A 18 2.24 24.96 1.22
N GLY A 19 2.60 24.12 2.18
CA GLY A 19 3.64 24.40 3.17
C GLY A 19 4.99 24.61 2.51
N GLY A 20 5.38 23.73 1.57
CA GLY A 20 6.62 23.85 0.81
C GLY A 20 6.65 25.09 -0.08
N TRP A 21 5.55 25.39 -0.77
CA TRP A 21 5.42 26.59 -1.61
C TRP A 21 5.51 27.88 -0.79
N ALA A 22 4.75 27.96 0.31
CA ALA A 22 4.76 29.12 1.20
C ALA A 22 6.12 29.31 1.89
N PHE A 23 6.79 28.20 2.25
CA PHE A 23 8.12 28.22 2.84
C PHE A 23 9.19 28.67 1.84
N ALA A 24 9.13 28.20 0.58
CA ALA A 24 10.04 28.62 -0.48
C ALA A 24 9.86 30.11 -0.85
N GLY A 25 8.63 30.62 -0.87
CA GLY A 25 8.36 32.03 -1.16
C GLY A 25 8.82 33.00 -0.08
N LYS A 26 8.85 32.56 1.19
CA LYS A 26 9.27 33.40 2.33
C LYS A 26 10.76 33.28 2.69
N ASN A 27 11.41 32.17 2.32
CA ASN A 27 12.82 31.91 2.66
C ASN A 27 13.68 31.91 1.38
N LEU A 28 13.66 33.04 0.68
CA LEU A 28 14.52 33.33 -0.47
C LEU A 28 15.92 33.83 -0.07
N GLU A 29 16.17 34.04 1.22
CA GLU A 29 17.47 34.47 1.70
C GLU A 29 18.55 33.41 1.38
N PRO A 30 19.58 33.77 0.60
CA PRO A 30 20.67 32.87 0.29
C PRO A 30 21.52 32.70 1.56
N ILE A 31 21.58 31.48 2.07
CA ILE A 31 22.43 31.14 3.21
C ILE A 31 23.68 30.45 2.65
N GLU A 32 24.86 30.94 3.04
CA GLU A 32 26.12 30.26 2.73
C GLU A 32 26.22 29.00 3.59
N ILE A 33 26.31 27.84 2.97
CA ILE A 33 26.50 26.58 3.68
C ILE A 33 27.98 26.19 3.58
N ASP A 34 28.67 26.31 4.72
CA ASP A 34 30.04 25.81 4.89
C ASP A 34 29.99 24.31 5.22
N TYR A 35 30.43 23.49 4.28
CA TYR A 35 30.63 22.05 4.50
C TYR A 35 32.13 21.76 4.72
N LEU A 36 32.45 20.62 5.34
CA LEU A 36 33.82 20.19 5.62
C LEU A 36 34.73 20.10 4.37
N ALA A 37 34.13 19.99 3.17
CA ALA A 37 34.81 19.84 1.89
C ALA A 37 34.79 21.10 0.98
N GLY A 38 34.19 22.21 1.43
CA GLY A 38 34.14 23.46 0.65
C GLY A 38 32.87 24.30 0.90
N ARG A 39 32.92 25.57 0.48
CA ARG A 39 31.83 26.54 0.59
C ARG A 39 31.01 26.55 -0.70
N LEU A 40 29.69 26.32 -0.58
CA LEU A 40 28.76 26.42 -1.71
C LEU A 40 27.98 27.74 -1.61
N PRO A 41 28.32 28.78 -2.40
CA PRO A 41 27.56 30.03 -2.39
C PRO A 41 26.20 29.85 -3.07
N GLY A 42 25.14 30.39 -2.47
CA GLY A 42 23.85 30.63 -3.14
C GLY A 42 22.81 29.51 -3.11
N PHE A 43 22.96 28.48 -2.26
CA PHE A 43 21.90 27.48 -2.09
C PHE A 43 20.85 27.92 -1.09
N ALA A 44 19.62 28.12 -1.56
CA ALA A 44 18.49 28.39 -0.69
C ALA A 44 18.20 27.16 0.19
N LEU A 45 18.23 27.34 1.51
CA LEU A 45 18.10 26.29 2.53
C LEU A 45 16.87 25.38 2.31
N TRP A 46 15.79 25.94 1.77
CA TRP A 46 14.59 25.17 1.45
C TRP A 46 14.84 24.04 0.45
N LYS A 47 15.76 24.21 -0.52
CA LYS A 47 16.10 23.15 -1.49
C LYS A 47 16.76 21.95 -0.80
N VAL A 48 17.63 22.23 0.16
CA VAL A 48 18.33 21.20 0.95
C VAL A 48 17.34 20.47 1.84
N LEU A 49 16.44 21.20 2.51
CA LEU A 49 15.38 20.62 3.34
C LEU A 49 14.44 19.73 2.52
N LEU A 50 14.06 20.19 1.32
CA LEU A 50 13.17 19.46 0.42
C LEU A 50 13.85 18.20 -0.13
N ALA A 51 15.13 18.29 -0.51
CA ALA A 51 15.91 17.13 -0.93
C ALA A 51 16.08 16.10 0.18
N ALA A 52 16.40 16.53 1.40
CA ALA A 52 16.52 15.65 2.57
C ALA A 52 15.18 14.99 2.92
N GLY A 53 14.09 15.75 2.89
CA GLY A 53 12.74 15.24 3.10
C GLY A 53 12.31 14.25 2.01
N ALA A 54 12.59 14.55 0.75
CA ALA A 54 12.30 13.66 -0.38
C ALA A 54 13.09 12.36 -0.31
N LEU A 55 14.37 12.42 0.07
CA LEU A 55 15.20 11.25 0.30
C LEU A 55 14.68 10.39 1.45
N GLY A 56 14.32 10.99 2.58
CA GLY A 56 13.72 10.28 3.71
C GLY A 56 12.38 9.63 3.35
N ALA A 57 11.53 10.36 2.61
CA ALA A 57 10.27 9.83 2.12
C ALA A 57 10.48 8.65 1.17
N LEU A 58 11.41 8.76 0.21
CA LEU A 58 11.75 7.67 -0.71
C LEU A 58 12.28 6.44 0.03
N ALA A 59 13.16 6.63 1.01
CA ALA A 59 13.75 5.55 1.80
C ALA A 59 12.69 4.74 2.57
N VAL A 60 11.62 5.37 3.06
CA VAL A 60 10.52 4.67 3.75
C VAL A 60 9.50 4.12 2.77
N TRP A 61 9.17 4.88 1.72
CA TRP A 61 8.12 4.52 0.78
C TRP A 61 8.48 3.28 -0.04
N THR A 62 9.73 3.17 -0.48
CA THR A 62 10.20 2.07 -1.33
C THR A 62 10.05 0.67 -0.70
N PRO A 63 10.57 0.37 0.51
CA PRO A 63 10.37 -0.95 1.11
C PRO A 63 8.91 -1.23 1.45
N LEU A 64 8.14 -0.20 1.80
CA LEU A 64 6.72 -0.33 2.13
C LEU A 64 5.89 -0.74 0.91
N THR A 65 6.10 -0.09 -0.24
CA THR A 65 5.37 -0.43 -1.48
C THR A 65 5.77 -1.78 -2.03
N LEU A 66 7.05 -2.13 -1.97
CA LEU A 66 7.52 -3.45 -2.38
C LEU A 66 6.89 -4.56 -1.53
N SER A 67 6.84 -4.37 -0.21
CA SER A 67 6.21 -5.32 0.71
C SER A 67 4.71 -5.48 0.45
N LEU A 68 4.00 -4.36 0.23
CA LEU A 68 2.58 -4.38 -0.14
C LEU A 68 2.33 -5.05 -1.49
N LEU A 69 3.21 -4.87 -2.46
CA LEU A 69 3.10 -5.49 -3.77
C LEU A 69 3.29 -7.00 -3.68
N ARG A 70 4.28 -7.46 -2.90
CA ARG A 70 4.50 -8.90 -2.62
C ARG A 70 3.29 -9.52 -1.94
N LEU A 71 2.77 -8.88 -0.90
CA LEU A 71 1.55 -9.34 -0.20
C LEU A 71 0.36 -9.49 -1.17
N ARG A 72 0.18 -8.53 -2.08
CA ARG A 72 -0.88 -8.60 -3.09
C ARG A 72 -0.73 -9.78 -4.04
N LEU A 73 0.50 -10.07 -4.47
CA LEU A 73 0.79 -11.20 -5.35
C LEU A 73 0.54 -12.53 -4.63
N GLU A 74 0.98 -12.65 -3.38
CA GLU A 74 0.73 -13.83 -2.53
C GLU A 74 -0.76 -14.06 -2.31
N VAL A 75 -1.52 -13.04 -1.91
CA VAL A 75 -2.98 -13.15 -1.74
C VAL A 75 -3.66 -13.61 -3.03
N ARG A 76 -3.19 -13.13 -4.19
CA ARG A 76 -3.72 -13.55 -5.49
C ARG A 76 -3.39 -15.01 -5.80
N ARG A 77 -2.21 -15.49 -5.39
CA ARG A 77 -1.80 -16.89 -5.53
C ARG A 77 -2.60 -17.80 -4.61
N TYR A 78 -2.68 -17.47 -3.32
CA TYR A 78 -3.45 -18.24 -2.35
C TYR A 78 -4.94 -18.32 -2.72
N ARG A 79 -5.53 -17.26 -3.26
CA ARG A 79 -6.90 -17.31 -3.78
C ARG A 79 -7.09 -18.31 -4.92
N LYS A 80 -6.12 -18.41 -5.83
CA LYS A 80 -6.16 -19.39 -6.93
C LYS A 80 -5.99 -20.82 -6.42
N GLU A 81 -5.08 -21.03 -5.47
CA GLU A 81 -4.87 -22.34 -4.84
C GLU A 81 -6.11 -22.78 -4.07
N ASN A 82 -6.74 -21.89 -3.28
CA ASN A 82 -8.00 -22.19 -2.60
C ASN A 82 -9.11 -22.58 -3.56
N ALA A 83 -9.31 -21.84 -4.65
CA ALA A 83 -10.33 -22.17 -5.64
C ALA A 83 -10.09 -23.54 -6.29
N ARG A 84 -8.83 -23.91 -6.52
CA ARG A 84 -8.47 -25.22 -7.04
C ARG A 84 -8.74 -26.32 -6.01
N MET A 85 -8.36 -26.11 -4.76
CA MET A 85 -8.62 -27.07 -3.67
C MET A 85 -10.12 -27.24 -3.39
N GLU A 86 -10.92 -26.18 -3.48
CA GLU A 86 -12.39 -26.26 -3.38
C GLU A 86 -13.00 -27.14 -4.48
N VAL A 87 -12.50 -27.03 -5.72
CA VAL A 87 -12.96 -27.87 -6.84
C VAL A 87 -12.54 -29.34 -6.62
N GLU A 88 -11.34 -29.59 -6.13
CA GLU A 88 -10.85 -30.93 -5.81
C GLU A 88 -11.64 -31.56 -4.65
N LEU A 89 -11.92 -30.80 -3.58
CA LEU A 89 -12.80 -31.22 -2.49
C LEU A 89 -14.22 -31.55 -2.99
N LYS A 90 -14.79 -30.74 -3.89
CA LYS A 90 -16.13 -30.97 -4.44
C LYS A 90 -16.19 -32.22 -5.33
N ARG A 91 -15.08 -32.60 -5.97
CA ARG A 91 -14.97 -33.85 -6.74
C ARG A 91 -14.76 -35.08 -5.86
N LEU A 92 -14.01 -34.93 -4.77
CA LEU A 92 -13.69 -36.00 -3.83
C LEU A 92 -14.78 -36.22 -2.78
N ARG A 93 -15.72 -35.28 -2.61
CA ARG A 93 -16.90 -35.48 -1.78
C ARG A 93 -17.84 -36.43 -2.54
N PRO A 94 -17.94 -37.71 -2.17
CA PRO A 94 -18.99 -38.55 -2.73
C PRO A 94 -20.33 -37.87 -2.40
N VAL A 95 -21.29 -38.01 -3.30
CA VAL A 95 -22.69 -37.58 -3.15
C VAL A 95 -23.36 -38.46 -2.08
N SER A 96 -22.77 -38.59 -0.89
CA SER A 96 -23.26 -39.46 0.18
C SER A 96 -24.40 -38.81 0.99
N ASP A 97 -24.63 -37.51 0.83
CA ASP A 97 -25.67 -36.80 1.58
C ASP A 97 -26.98 -36.60 0.79
N SER A 98 -27.09 -37.08 -0.45
CA SER A 98 -28.36 -37.06 -1.21
C SER A 98 -28.90 -38.43 -1.60
N ALA A 99 -28.31 -39.53 -1.10
CA ALA A 99 -28.80 -40.90 -1.30
C ALA A 99 -29.40 -41.54 -0.03
N GLY A 100 -29.55 -40.78 1.05
CA GLY A 100 -30.02 -41.28 2.35
C GLY A 100 -31.29 -40.62 2.90
N ALA A 101 -32.03 -39.85 2.10
CA ALA A 101 -33.18 -39.07 2.60
C ALA A 101 -34.40 -39.06 1.68
N GLY A 102 -34.64 -40.13 0.90
CA GLY A 102 -35.72 -40.11 -0.09
C GLY A 102 -36.37 -41.44 -0.47
N ASP A 103 -36.10 -42.56 0.21
CA ASP A 103 -36.60 -43.87 -0.24
C ASP A 103 -37.07 -44.80 0.90
N GLU A 104 -37.55 -44.22 2.02
CA GLU A 104 -38.23 -44.97 3.10
C GLU A 104 -39.71 -44.55 3.28
N SER A 105 -40.29 -43.82 2.32
CA SER A 105 -41.68 -43.34 2.39
C SER A 105 -42.64 -44.00 1.39
N GLU A 106 -42.28 -45.13 0.80
CA GLU A 106 -43.26 -46.03 0.15
C GLU A 106 -43.57 -47.22 1.08
N LEU A 107 -44.14 -46.88 2.23
CA LEU A 107 -45.19 -47.66 2.89
C LEU A 107 -46.30 -47.88 1.84
N GLY A 108 -46.71 -49.09 1.52
CA GLY A 108 -47.44 -49.96 2.43
C GLY A 108 -48.84 -50.15 1.86
N ASP A 109 -48.99 -51.16 1.00
CA ASP A 109 -50.28 -51.73 0.60
C ASP A 109 -50.83 -52.64 1.72
#